data_AF-A0A6N7XFZ6-F1
#
_entry.id   AF-A0A6N7XFZ6-F1
#
_cell.length_a   1.000
_cell.length_b   1.000
_cell.length_c   1.000
_cell.angle_alpha   90.00
_cell.angle_beta   90.00
_cell.angle_gamma   90.00
#
_symmetry.space_group_name_H-M   'P 1'
#
loop_
_entity.id
_entity.type
_entity.pdbx_description
1 polymer ?
#
loop_
_entity_poly.entity_id
_entity_poly.type
_entity_poly.pdbx_seq_one_letter_code
_entity_poly.pdbx_strand_id
1 'polypeptide(L)'
;MTKSNFLLINRKPQVLEEVIPGEKGLIFLGKDRHILDHGVLVMDSGVRACLYCDDVRNLTFLVDRPGAYGIETLIFAAKEKYEKVRDTIKKDYPKLEMSPQNKKLNRYAERLMEKLKDGQEVRIVDAVRAEDVIICPECGVQCAPGGQYCMECGAELPQK
;
A
#
# COMPACT_ATOMS: atom_id res chain seq x y z
N MET A 1 18.09 19.12 5.18
CA MET A 1 17.19 18.64 4.11
C MET A 1 15.83 19.30 4.29
N THR A 2 15.35 20.00 3.27
CA THR A 2 14.00 20.59 3.24
C THR A 2 12.96 19.49 3.44
N LYS A 3 12.10 19.63 4.47
CA LYS A 3 11.04 18.66 4.79
C LYS A 3 9.89 18.82 3.78
N SER A 4 10.03 18.22 2.60
CA SER A 4 9.01 18.24 1.55
C SER A 4 8.23 16.93 1.52
N ASN A 5 6.95 17.00 1.18
CA ASN A 5 6.16 15.81 0.82
C ASN A 5 6.35 15.55 -0.68
N PHE A 6 6.15 14.31 -1.11
CA PHE A 6 6.34 13.90 -2.49
C PHE A 6 5.19 13.06 -3.00
N LEU A 7 4.81 13.29 -4.25
CA LEU A 7 4.08 12.34 -5.08
C LEU A 7 5.10 11.67 -6.02
N LEU A 8 5.20 10.34 -5.97
CA LEU A 8 6.06 9.56 -6.84
C LEU A 8 5.19 8.84 -7.87
N ILE A 9 5.42 9.14 -9.14
CA ILE A 9 4.79 8.45 -10.27
C ILE A 9 5.89 7.71 -11.02
N ASN A 10 5.80 6.38 -11.12
CA ASN A 10 6.83 5.57 -11.78
C ASN A 10 8.27 5.93 -11.31
N ARG A 11 8.43 6.10 -9.99
CA ARG A 11 9.70 6.50 -9.33
C ARG A 11 10.19 7.92 -9.61
N LYS A 12 9.43 8.76 -10.32
CA LYS A 12 9.75 10.17 -10.54
C LYS A 12 9.07 11.04 -9.47
N PRO A 13 9.83 11.76 -8.62
CA PRO A 13 9.26 12.57 -7.55
C PRO A 13 8.73 13.92 -8.05
N GLN A 14 7.59 14.33 -7.53
CA GLN A 14 7.01 15.66 -7.64
C GLN A 14 6.79 16.24 -6.24
N VAL A 15 7.09 17.52 -6.02
CA VAL A 15 6.91 18.15 -4.70
C VAL A 15 5.43 18.36 -4.44
N LEU A 16 4.94 17.75 -3.36
CA LEU A 16 3.54 17.78 -2.96
C LEU A 16 3.31 18.79 -1.83
N GLU A 17 2.47 19.78 -2.09
CA GLU A 17 2.06 20.78 -1.11
C GLU A 17 0.73 20.46 -0.46
N GLU A 18 -0.24 19.94 -1.20
CA GLU A 18 -1.58 19.69 -0.67
C GLU A 18 -2.21 18.45 -1.30
N VAL A 19 -2.99 17.72 -0.50
CA VAL A 19 -3.88 16.65 -0.96
C VAL A 19 -5.29 17.09 -0.63
N ILE A 20 -6.13 17.24 -1.65
CA ILE A 20 -7.54 17.60 -1.50
C ILE A 20 -8.39 16.35 -1.73
N PRO A 21 -9.10 15.85 -0.71
CA PRO A 21 -10.11 14.82 -0.90
C PRO A 21 -11.33 15.44 -1.60
N GLY A 22 -11.76 14.82 -2.70
CA GLY A 22 -13.01 15.11 -3.39
C GLY A 22 -13.96 13.91 -3.31
N GLU A 23 -15.19 14.09 -3.77
CA GLU A 23 -16.25 13.06 -3.66
C GLU A 23 -15.85 11.71 -4.30
N LYS A 24 -15.12 11.74 -5.42
CA LYS A 24 -14.76 10.55 -6.22
C LYS A 24 -13.26 10.28 -6.32
N GLY A 25 -12.44 11.08 -5.63
CA GLY A 25 -11.00 11.03 -5.86
C GLY A 25 -10.18 11.99 -5.02
N LEU A 26 -8.86 11.85 -5.10
CA LEU A 26 -7.90 12.77 -4.51
C LEU A 26 -7.32 13.68 -5.59
N ILE A 27 -7.09 14.94 -5.23
CA ILE A 27 -6.35 15.90 -6.05
C ILE A 27 -5.03 16.23 -5.35
N PHE A 28 -3.93 16.11 -6.07
CA PHE A 28 -2.57 16.38 -5.61
C PHE A 28 -2.08 17.69 -6.18
N LEU A 29 -1.78 18.63 -5.30
CA LEU A 29 -1.35 19.98 -5.68
C LEU A 29 0.13 20.20 -5.34
N GLY A 30 0.84 20.81 -6.29
CA GLY A 30 2.17 21.34 -6.10
C GLY A 30 2.14 22.80 -5.63
N LYS A 31 3.29 23.48 -5.75
CA LYS A 31 3.43 24.91 -5.46
C LYS A 31 2.38 25.75 -6.19
N ASP A 32 1.91 26.82 -5.58
CA ASP A 32 0.95 27.74 -6.21
C ASP A 32 -0.38 27.07 -6.61
N ARG A 33 -0.70 25.92 -5.99
CA ARG A 33 -1.95 25.16 -6.19
C ARG A 33 -2.14 24.62 -7.62
N HIS A 34 -1.09 24.46 -8.42
CA HIS A 34 -1.21 23.73 -9.68
C HIS A 34 -1.42 22.24 -9.44
N ILE A 35 -2.21 21.59 -10.29
CA ILE A 35 -2.41 20.14 -10.28
C ILE A 35 -1.11 19.49 -10.78
N LEU A 36 -0.59 18.54 -10.01
CA LEU A 36 0.61 17.78 -10.38
C LEU A 36 0.38 16.90 -11.61
N ASP A 37 1.44 16.43 -12.25
CA ASP A 37 1.32 15.41 -13.31
C ASP A 37 0.73 14.12 -12.69
N HIS A 38 -0.28 13.55 -13.34
CA HIS A 38 -1.15 12.52 -12.78
C HIS A 38 -1.74 12.89 -11.39
N GLY A 39 -1.87 14.20 -11.10
CA GLY A 39 -2.31 14.75 -9.83
C GLY A 39 -3.78 14.55 -9.50
N VAL A 40 -4.48 13.64 -10.19
CA VAL A 40 -5.87 13.28 -9.93
C VAL A 40 -5.96 11.77 -9.86
N LEU A 41 -6.34 11.28 -8.69
CA LEU A 41 -6.54 9.86 -8.42
C LEU A 41 -8.03 9.58 -8.25
N VAL A 42 -8.63 8.91 -9.23
CA VAL A 42 -10.04 8.53 -9.19
C VAL A 42 -10.19 7.23 -8.41
N MET A 43 -10.79 7.29 -7.22
CA MET A 43 -10.81 6.16 -6.28
C MET A 43 -11.75 5.03 -6.72
N ASP A 44 -12.90 5.37 -7.32
CA ASP A 44 -13.95 4.38 -7.64
C ASP A 44 -13.63 3.46 -8.82
N SER A 45 -12.77 3.91 -9.74
CA SER A 45 -12.49 3.19 -11.00
C SER A 45 -11.01 3.10 -11.35
N GLY A 46 -10.14 3.83 -10.62
CA GLY A 46 -8.73 3.92 -10.92
C GLY A 46 -7.83 3.25 -9.89
N VAL A 47 -8.35 2.84 -8.72
CA VAL A 47 -7.53 2.33 -7.62
C VAL A 47 -8.01 0.95 -7.18
N ARG A 48 -7.07 0.00 -7.12
CA ARG A 48 -7.33 -1.38 -6.69
C ARG A 48 -7.12 -1.56 -5.19
N ALA A 49 -6.06 -0.99 -4.65
CA ALA A 49 -5.72 -1.05 -3.23
C ALA A 49 -4.80 0.10 -2.84
N CYS A 50 -4.74 0.41 -1.55
CA CYS A 50 -3.77 1.31 -0.96
C CYS A 50 -2.91 0.57 0.07
N LEU A 51 -1.60 0.55 -0.15
CA LEU A 51 -0.61 0.02 0.77
C LEU A 51 -0.04 1.18 1.61
N TYR A 52 0.16 1.01 2.91
CA TYR A 52 0.67 2.11 3.76
C TYR A 52 1.70 1.66 4.79
N CYS A 53 2.65 2.52 5.13
CA CYS A 53 3.60 2.29 6.22
C CYS A 53 3.64 3.51 7.14
N ASP A 54 3.23 3.33 8.40
CA ASP A 54 3.17 4.43 9.37
C ASP A 54 4.57 4.97 9.72
N ASP A 55 5.59 4.10 9.76
CA ASP A 55 6.97 4.49 10.11
C ASP A 55 7.63 5.32 8.99
N VAL A 56 7.37 4.94 7.74
CA VAL A 56 7.84 5.68 6.55
C VAL A 56 6.93 6.86 6.22
N ARG A 57 5.69 6.87 6.74
CA ARG A 57 4.63 7.83 6.46
C ARG A 57 4.35 7.91 4.97
N ASN A 58 4.04 6.76 4.36
CA ASN A 58 3.68 6.68 2.96
C ASN A 58 2.31 6.03 2.73
N LEU A 59 1.71 6.39 1.59
CA LEU A 59 0.53 5.77 1.02
C LEU A 59 0.86 5.42 -0.42
N THR A 60 0.68 4.17 -0.82
CA THR A 60 1.00 3.67 -2.16
C THR A 60 -0.24 3.09 -2.79
N PHE A 61 -0.69 3.68 -3.88
CA PHE A 61 -1.88 3.28 -4.61
C PHE A 61 -1.49 2.34 -5.75
N LEU A 62 -2.16 1.20 -5.82
CA LEU A 62 -2.12 0.31 -6.96
C LEU A 62 -3.19 0.78 -7.94
N VAL A 63 -2.72 1.39 -9.02
CA VAL A 63 -3.58 2.10 -9.97
C VAL A 63 -3.85 1.22 -11.18
N ASP A 64 -5.11 1.06 -11.51
CA ASP A 64 -5.61 0.31 -12.67
C ASP A 64 -6.41 1.28 -13.52
N ARG A 65 -5.77 1.84 -14.54
CA ARG A 65 -6.40 2.78 -15.48
C ARG A 65 -6.50 2.11 -16.85
N PRO A 66 -7.56 2.38 -17.64
CA PRO A 66 -7.67 1.84 -18.99
C PRO A 66 -6.39 2.09 -19.79
N GLY A 67 -5.66 1.02 -20.12
CA GLY A 67 -4.40 1.08 -20.89
C GLY A 67 -3.10 1.20 -20.09
N ALA A 68 -3.12 1.29 -18.75
CA ALA A 68 -1.89 1.30 -17.94
C ALA A 68 -2.12 0.90 -16.47
N TYR A 69 -1.35 -0.08 -16.01
CA TYR A 69 -1.14 -0.36 -14.59
C TYR A 69 -0.03 0.56 -14.04
N GLY A 70 -0.23 1.11 -12.84
CA GLY A 70 0.70 2.07 -12.26
C GLY A 70 0.81 1.97 -10.74
N ILE A 71 1.89 2.56 -10.22
CA ILE A 71 2.11 2.74 -8.79
C ILE A 71 2.28 4.23 -8.55
N GLU A 72 1.45 4.76 -7.65
CA GLU A 72 1.52 6.15 -7.21
C GLU A 72 1.76 6.18 -5.71
N THR A 73 2.85 6.80 -5.27
CA THR A 73 3.22 6.83 -3.85
C THR A 73 3.27 8.26 -3.33
N LEU A 74 2.51 8.52 -2.27
CA LEU A 74 2.64 9.72 -1.45
C LEU A 74 3.63 9.45 -0.31
N ILE A 75 4.59 10.33 -0.11
CA ILE A 75 5.52 10.32 1.03
C ILE A 75 5.38 11.64 1.77
N PHE A 76 5.18 11.56 3.09
CA PHE A 76 4.92 12.73 3.92
C PHE A 76 6.09 13.02 4.87
N ALA A 77 6.49 14.29 4.94
CA ALA A 77 7.53 14.73 5.87
C ALA A 77 6.99 14.98 7.29
N ALA A 78 5.70 15.28 7.43
CA ALA A 78 5.02 15.54 8.71
C ALA A 78 4.03 14.41 9.04
N LYS A 79 4.05 13.95 10.30
CA LYS A 79 3.22 12.83 10.75
C LYS A 79 1.74 13.22 10.75
N GLU A 80 1.44 14.43 11.19
CA GLU A 80 0.09 14.97 11.33
C GLU A 80 -0.60 15.04 9.96
N LYS A 81 0.15 15.41 8.92
CA LYS A 81 -0.35 15.47 7.54
C LYS A 81 -0.60 14.08 6.97
N TYR A 82 0.30 13.14 7.24
CA TYR A 82 0.14 11.74 6.86
C TYR A 82 -1.12 11.14 7.50
N GLU A 83 -1.27 11.25 8.82
CA GLU A 83 -2.40 10.71 9.56
C GLU A 83 -3.71 11.32 9.07
N LYS A 84 -3.75 12.65 8.89
CA LYS A 84 -4.92 13.33 8.33
C LYS A 84 -5.35 12.73 6.99
N VAL A 85 -4.43 12.60 6.03
CA VAL A 85 -4.77 12.06 4.69
C VAL A 85 -5.17 10.59 4.78
N ARG A 86 -4.42 9.77 5.53
CA ARG A 86 -4.72 8.34 5.73
C ARG A 86 -6.11 8.14 6.33
N ASP A 87 -6.44 8.91 7.35
CA ASP A 87 -7.70 8.75 8.09
C ASP A 87 -8.89 9.30 7.29
N THR A 88 -8.69 10.37 6.52
CA THR A 88 -9.65 10.82 5.50
C THR A 88 -9.91 9.72 4.47
N ILE A 89 -8.89 9.07 3.92
CA ILE A 89 -9.08 8.01 2.93
C ILE A 89 -9.87 6.83 3.53
N LYS A 90 -9.51 6.40 4.75
CA LYS A 90 -10.23 5.33 5.47
C LYS A 90 -11.71 5.67 5.68
N LYS A 91 -12.00 6.93 6.00
CA LYS A 91 -13.35 7.41 6.26
C LYS A 91 -14.17 7.56 4.98
N ASP A 92 -13.61 8.21 3.97
CA ASP A 92 -14.34 8.67 2.78
C ASP A 92 -14.40 7.58 1.69
N TYR A 93 -13.44 6.65 1.68
CA TYR A 93 -13.41 5.51 0.76
C TYR A 93 -13.36 4.17 1.51
N PRO A 94 -14.38 3.82 2.31
CA PRO A 94 -14.36 2.63 3.16
C PRO A 94 -14.33 1.31 2.39
N LYS A 95 -14.63 1.33 1.08
CA LYS A 95 -14.55 0.18 0.18
C LYS A 95 -13.14 -0.07 -0.37
N LEU A 96 -12.22 0.90 -0.23
CA LEU A 96 -10.84 0.74 -0.69
C LEU A 96 -10.10 -0.23 0.23
N GLU A 97 -9.55 -1.30 -0.33
CA GLU A 97 -8.70 -2.20 0.44
C GLU A 97 -7.42 -1.47 0.87
N MET A 98 -7.22 -1.36 2.19
CA MET A 98 -6.03 -0.73 2.77
C MET A 98 -5.18 -1.74 3.54
N SER A 99 -3.92 -1.91 3.14
CA SER A 99 -3.01 -2.91 3.73
C SER A 99 -1.76 -2.28 4.37
N PRO A 100 -1.52 -2.46 5.68
CA PRO A 100 -0.29 -2.01 6.33
C PRO A 100 0.92 -2.83 5.86
N GLN A 101 1.98 -2.13 5.42
CA GLN A 101 3.22 -2.70 4.88
C GLN A 101 4.30 -2.91 5.94
N ASN A 102 4.31 -2.10 7.01
CA ASN A 102 5.28 -2.22 8.10
C ASN A 102 5.30 -3.64 8.69
N LYS A 103 4.14 -4.29 8.82
CA LYS A 103 4.05 -5.65 9.37
C LYS A 103 4.41 -6.75 8.39
N LYS A 104 4.08 -6.59 7.10
CA LYS A 104 4.27 -7.64 6.08
C LYS A 104 5.72 -7.73 5.59
N LEU A 105 6.32 -6.59 5.23
CA LEU A 105 7.67 -6.59 4.63
C LEU A 105 8.75 -6.92 5.66
N ASN A 106 8.68 -6.35 6.87
CA ASN A 106 9.67 -6.61 7.90
C ASN A 106 9.61 -8.06 8.37
N ARG A 107 8.42 -8.62 8.62
CA ARG A 107 8.26 -10.03 8.99
C ARG A 107 8.74 -10.98 7.90
N TYR A 108 8.44 -10.67 6.64
CA TYR A 108 8.93 -11.45 5.51
C TYR A 108 10.46 -11.41 5.44
N ALA A 109 11.06 -10.22 5.58
CA ALA A 109 12.50 -10.03 5.61
C ALA A 109 13.17 -10.73 6.80
N GLU A 110 12.62 -10.61 8.01
CA GLU A 110 13.10 -11.29 9.23
C GLU A 110 13.10 -12.81 9.03
N ARG A 111 12.01 -13.37 8.52
CA ARG A 111 11.91 -14.80 8.23
C ARG A 111 12.88 -15.26 7.15
N LEU A 112 13.07 -14.46 6.10
CA LEU A 112 14.10 -14.69 5.09
C LEU A 112 15.50 -14.73 5.74
N MET A 113 15.79 -13.77 6.61
CA MET A 113 17.07 -13.67 7.31
C MET A 113 17.30 -14.84 8.26
N GLU A 114 16.29 -15.34 8.95
CA GLU A 114 16.37 -16.57 9.77
C GLU A 114 16.73 -17.78 8.91
N LYS A 115 16.00 -18.00 7.82
CA LYS A 115 16.28 -19.13 6.90
C LYS A 115 17.69 -19.07 6.32
N LEU A 116 18.16 -17.88 5.96
CA LEU A 116 19.52 -17.66 5.47
C LEU A 116 20.56 -17.94 6.57
N LYS A 117 20.31 -17.56 7.83
CA LYS A 117 21.19 -17.89 8.97
C LYS A 117 21.30 -19.40 9.17
N ASP A 118 20.22 -20.14 8.92
CA ASP A 118 20.18 -21.61 9.00
C ASP A 118 20.78 -22.28 7.75
N GLY A 119 21.38 -21.51 6.83
CA GLY A 119 22.05 -22.02 5.64
C GLY A 119 21.10 -22.49 4.53
N GLN A 120 19.80 -22.15 4.60
CA GLN A 120 18.84 -22.52 3.57
C GLN A 120 18.96 -21.61 2.34
N GLU A 121 18.87 -22.22 1.16
CA GLU A 121 18.75 -21.50 -0.10
C GLU A 121 17.31 -20.99 -0.26
N VAL A 122 17.11 -19.67 -0.26
CA VAL A 122 15.78 -19.06 -0.37
C VAL A 122 15.55 -18.51 -1.77
N ARG A 123 14.43 -18.89 -2.39
CA ARG A 123 13.94 -18.30 -3.64
C ARG A 123 12.75 -17.40 -3.36
N ILE A 124 12.82 -16.16 -3.83
CA ILE A 124 11.69 -15.23 -3.83
C ILE A 124 10.82 -15.59 -5.04
N VAL A 125 9.57 -15.98 -4.79
CA VAL A 125 8.58 -16.23 -5.83
C VAL A 125 7.51 -15.15 -5.76
N ASP A 126 7.25 -14.48 -6.89
CA ASP A 126 6.29 -13.38 -6.99
C ASP A 126 4.85 -13.90 -7.23
N ALA A 127 3.89 -13.13 -6.72
CA ALA A 127 2.45 -13.09 -7.01
C ALA A 127 1.71 -14.45 -7.14
N VAL A 128 0.90 -14.78 -6.14
CA VAL A 128 -0.14 -15.83 -6.24
C VAL A 128 -1.38 -15.24 -6.92
N ARG A 129 -2.04 -16.00 -7.81
CA ARG A 129 -3.34 -15.62 -8.39
C ARG A 129 -4.36 -15.39 -7.29
N ALA A 130 -5.19 -14.36 -7.44
CA ALA A 130 -6.19 -13.98 -6.44
C ALA A 130 -7.19 -15.13 -6.17
N GLU A 131 -7.49 -15.94 -7.19
CA GLU A 131 -8.36 -17.12 -7.07
C GLU A 131 -7.83 -18.19 -6.10
N ASP A 132 -6.52 -18.17 -5.83
CA ASP A 132 -5.84 -19.16 -4.99
C ASP A 132 -5.58 -18.62 -3.57
N VAL A 133 -5.85 -17.34 -3.30
CA VAL A 133 -5.61 -16.72 -2.00
C VAL A 133 -6.67 -17.14 -0.99
N ILE A 134 -6.24 -17.56 0.20
CA ILE A 134 -7.12 -17.89 1.33
C ILE A 134 -7.11 -16.71 2.29
N ILE A 135 -8.28 -16.19 2.68
CA ILE A 135 -8.35 -15.16 3.72
C ILE A 135 -8.40 -15.83 5.09
N CYS A 136 -7.48 -15.44 5.97
CA CYS A 136 -7.49 -15.89 7.35
C CYS A 136 -8.78 -15.43 8.05
N PRO A 137 -9.57 -16.36 8.64
CA PRO A 137 -10.85 -16.02 9.27
C PRO A 137 -10.68 -15.17 10.54
N GLU A 138 -9.51 -15.24 11.19
CA GLU A 138 -9.22 -14.55 12.45
C GLU A 138 -8.71 -13.12 12.25
N CYS A 139 -7.73 -12.93 11.37
CA CYS A 139 -7.07 -11.62 11.21
C CYS A 139 -7.35 -10.93 9.87
N GLY A 140 -8.06 -11.59 8.96
CA GLY A 140 -8.43 -11.03 7.65
C GLY A 140 -7.26 -10.88 6.66
N VAL A 141 -6.07 -11.40 6.98
CA VAL A 141 -4.95 -11.34 6.02
C VAL A 141 -5.16 -12.33 4.89
N GLN A 142 -4.78 -11.92 3.68
CA GLN A 142 -4.58 -12.80 2.55
C GLN A 142 -3.37 -13.72 2.78
N CYS A 143 -3.61 -15.02 2.74
CA CYS A 143 -2.64 -16.09 2.87
C CYS A 143 -2.46 -16.83 1.55
N ALA A 144 -1.25 -17.36 1.34
CA ALA A 144 -0.98 -18.20 0.19
C ALA A 144 -1.78 -19.52 0.24
N PRO A 145 -2.16 -20.09 -0.92
CA PRO A 145 -2.78 -21.40 -1.03
C PRO A 145 -1.91 -22.48 -0.40
N GLY A 146 -2.54 -23.48 0.20
CA GLY A 146 -1.86 -24.64 0.80
C GLY A 146 -1.18 -24.36 2.15
N GLY A 147 -1.31 -23.14 2.69
CA GLY A 147 -0.89 -22.86 4.06
C GLY A 147 -1.80 -23.56 5.08
N GLN A 148 -1.22 -24.28 6.04
CA GLN A 148 -1.96 -24.86 7.16
C GLN A 148 -2.33 -23.82 8.22
N TYR A 149 -1.46 -22.84 8.42
CA TYR A 149 -1.59 -21.81 9.44
C TYR A 149 -1.35 -20.43 8.85
N CYS A 150 -2.05 -19.44 9.40
CA CYS A 150 -1.88 -18.04 9.08
C CYS A 150 -0.53 -17.57 9.59
N MET A 151 0.33 -17.15 8.68
CA MET A 151 1.65 -16.64 9.03
C MET A 151 1.61 -15.27 9.73
N GLU A 152 0.45 -14.62 9.79
CA GLU A 152 0.27 -13.36 10.51
C GLU A 152 -0.20 -13.53 11.96
N CYS A 153 -1.22 -14.36 12.22
CA CYS A 153 -1.81 -14.50 13.55
C CYS A 153 -1.70 -15.91 14.17
N GLY A 154 -1.17 -16.89 13.43
CA GLY A 154 -1.04 -18.28 13.88
C GLY A 154 -2.31 -19.11 13.81
N ALA A 155 -3.46 -18.52 13.44
CA ALA A 155 -4.72 -19.24 13.30
C ALA A 155 -4.66 -20.30 12.19
N GLU A 156 -5.36 -21.41 12.37
CA GLU A 156 -5.53 -22.41 11.31
C GLU A 156 -6.25 -21.80 10.11
N LEU A 157 -5.77 -22.13 8.91
CA LEU A 157 -6.40 -21.71 7.67
C LEU A 157 -7.38 -22.78 7.20
N PRO A 158 -8.53 -22.38 6.62
CA PRO A 158 -9.45 -23.32 6.00
C PRO A 158 -8.72 -24.12 4.92
N GLN A 159 -8.65 -25.44 5.10
CA GLN A 159 -8.10 -26.35 4.09
C GLN A 159 -9.16 -26.58 3.01
N LYS A 160 -8.74 -26.52 1.74
CA LYS A 160 -9.57 -26.98 0.60
C LYS A 160 -9.51 -28.50 0.49
#